data_AF-A0A0J7YQ78-F1
#
_entry.id   AF-A0A0J7YQ78-F1
#
_cell.length_a   1.000
_cell.length_b   1.000
_cell.length_c   1.000
_cell.angle_alpha   90.00
_cell.angle_beta   90.00
_cell.angle_gamma   90.00
#
_symmetry.space_group_name_H-M   'P 1'
#
loop_
_entity.id
_entity.type
_entity.pdbx_description
1 polymer ?
#
loop_
_entity_poly.entity_id
_entity_poly.type
_entity_poly.pdbx_seq_one_letter_code
_entity_poly.pdbx_strand_id
1 'polypeptide(L)'
;NALQGALGALSKIVEDATDDVVRIGELGDQEAGVITDMVNILIDFLAHSDESLRCMALSTLNRFLINMPKALFMRLDAYLGALFNLTRDRSSDIRRQICQSLCILLEVRYGIIKDSMKQVIEFMICCSSDPDSSVSIEANEFWNIYCSSDEYDFALLFPFMNVILPTLMKG
;
A
#
# COMPACT_ATOMS: atom_id res chain seq x y z
N ASN A 1 -3.26 13.99 20.63
CA ASN A 1 -1.86 14.28 21.02
C ASN A 1 -1.10 13.04 21.48
N ALA A 2 -1.50 12.32 22.54
CA ALA A 2 -0.73 11.13 22.99
C ALA A 2 -0.75 9.97 21.98
N LEU A 3 -1.92 9.64 21.41
CA LEU A 3 -2.06 8.54 20.44
C LEU A 3 -1.24 8.79 19.16
N GLN A 4 -1.35 10.00 18.61
CA GLN A 4 -0.58 10.43 17.44
C GLN A 4 0.94 10.45 17.72
N GLY A 5 1.36 10.82 18.93
CA GLY A 5 2.76 10.74 19.34
C GLY A 5 3.27 9.30 19.43
N ALA A 6 2.46 8.37 19.96
CA ALA A 6 2.81 6.96 20.05
C ALA A 6 2.90 6.31 18.65
N LEU A 7 1.90 6.55 17.79
CA LEU A 7 1.92 6.04 16.42
C LEU A 7 3.08 6.66 15.63
N GLY A 8 3.35 7.95 15.80
CA GLY A 8 4.48 8.63 15.16
C GLY A 8 5.83 8.06 15.60
N ALA A 9 5.98 7.69 16.87
CA ALA A 9 7.18 7.01 17.35
C ALA A 9 7.34 5.62 16.71
N LEU A 10 6.26 4.83 16.59
CA LEU A 10 6.28 3.54 15.89
C LEU A 10 6.67 3.72 14.42
N SER A 11 6.03 4.66 13.71
CA SER A 11 6.35 4.98 12.33
C SER A 11 7.82 5.35 12.15
N LYS A 12 8.39 6.10 13.11
CA LYS A 12 9.79 6.51 13.05
C LYS A 12 10.76 5.35 13.29
N ILE A 13 10.45 4.44 14.22
CA ILE A 13 11.21 3.20 14.42
C ILE A 13 11.25 2.39 13.13
N VAL A 14 10.09 2.23 12.47
CA VAL A 14 10.02 1.52 11.20
C VAL A 14 10.79 2.26 10.10
N GLU A 15 10.74 3.59 10.05
CA GLU A 15 11.52 4.40 9.09
C GLU A 15 13.02 4.16 9.19
N ASP A 16 13.53 4.23 10.42
CA ASP A 16 14.96 4.33 10.67
C ASP A 16 15.60 2.93 10.73
N ALA A 17 14.81 1.89 10.98
CA ALA A 17 15.29 0.55 11.27
C ALA A 17 14.42 -0.56 10.65
N THR A 18 13.87 -0.37 9.43
CA THR A 18 12.99 -1.36 8.78
C THR A 18 13.62 -2.75 8.73
N ASP A 19 14.89 -2.85 8.32
CA ASP A 19 15.58 -4.14 8.20
C ASP A 19 15.80 -4.82 9.55
N ASP A 20 16.14 -4.05 10.59
CA ASP A 20 16.28 -4.59 11.94
C ASP A 20 14.94 -5.07 12.50
N VAL A 21 13.86 -4.32 12.26
CA VAL A 21 12.49 -4.69 12.65
C VAL A 21 12.07 -5.99 11.98
N VAL A 22 12.35 -6.14 10.68
CA VAL A 22 12.07 -7.38 9.95
C VAL A 22 12.88 -8.53 10.54
N ARG A 23 14.18 -8.34 10.76
CA ARG A 23 15.06 -9.35 11.36
C ARG A 23 14.58 -9.78 12.75
N ILE A 24 14.17 -8.82 13.60
CA ILE A 24 13.60 -9.09 14.92
C ILE A 24 12.33 -9.94 14.82
N GLY A 25 11.50 -9.68 13.80
CA GLY A 25 10.31 -10.47 13.50
C GLY A 25 10.57 -11.93 13.11
N GLU A 26 11.82 -12.28 12.82
CA GLU A 26 12.27 -13.64 12.49
C GLU A 26 13.02 -14.32 13.65
N LEU A 27 13.22 -13.63 14.79
CA LEU A 27 13.82 -14.18 16.00
C LEU A 27 12.81 -15.07 16.77
N GLY A 28 13.14 -15.41 18.02
CA GLY A 28 12.32 -16.25 18.88
C GLY A 28 10.90 -15.70 19.10
N ASP A 29 10.02 -16.57 19.64
CA ASP A 29 8.57 -16.32 19.72
C ASP A 29 8.20 -15.01 20.45
N GLN A 30 9.00 -14.57 21.43
CA GLN A 30 8.71 -13.35 22.20
C GLN A 30 9.04 -12.07 21.42
N GLU A 31 10.21 -12.02 20.77
CA GLU A 31 10.65 -10.88 19.95
C GLU A 31 9.79 -10.72 18.69
N ALA A 32 9.42 -11.84 18.06
CA ALA A 32 8.49 -11.85 16.93
C ALA A 32 7.07 -11.39 17.34
N GLY A 33 6.69 -11.59 18.60
CA GLY A 33 5.42 -11.11 19.16
C GLY A 33 5.27 -9.59 19.10
N VAL A 34 6.33 -8.84 19.42
CA VAL A 34 6.30 -7.37 19.40
C VAL A 34 6.05 -6.83 17.99
N ILE A 35 6.67 -7.44 16.97
CA ILE A 35 6.47 -7.04 15.58
C ILE A 35 5.05 -7.41 15.12
N THR A 36 4.53 -8.55 15.57
CA THR A 36 3.15 -8.97 15.29
C THR A 36 2.13 -8.00 15.89
N ASP A 37 2.31 -7.59 17.14
CA ASP A 37 1.45 -6.61 17.80
C ASP A 37 1.50 -5.24 17.10
N MET A 38 2.70 -4.79 16.71
CA MET A 38 2.86 -3.56 15.95
C MET A 38 2.12 -3.61 14.60
N VAL A 39 2.25 -4.70 13.84
CA VAL A 39 1.52 -4.88 12.57
C VAL A 39 0.01 -4.88 12.79
N ASN A 40 -0.48 -5.57 13.83
CA ASN A 40 -1.91 -5.59 14.16
C ASN A 40 -2.43 -4.19 14.45
N ILE A 41 -1.71 -3.45 15.31
CA ILE A 41 -2.03 -2.06 15.65
C ILE A 41 -2.10 -1.22 14.37
N LEU A 42 -1.08 -1.25 13.52
CA LEU A 42 -1.05 -0.47 12.28
C LEU A 42 -2.23 -0.80 11.36
N ILE A 43 -2.59 -2.08 11.20
CA ILE A 43 -3.75 -2.47 10.38
C ILE A 43 -5.06 -1.94 10.98
N ASP A 44 -5.23 -2.02 12.30
CA ASP A 44 -6.44 -1.52 12.98
C ASP A 44 -6.58 0.01 12.81
N PHE A 45 -5.46 0.74 12.81
CA PHE A 45 -5.45 2.19 12.60
C PHE A 45 -5.86 2.61 11.18
N LEU A 46 -5.86 1.71 10.19
CA LEU A 46 -6.38 2.01 8.86
C LEU A 46 -7.89 2.32 8.87
N ALA A 47 -8.64 1.86 9.88
CA ALA A 47 -10.07 2.17 10.02
C ALA A 47 -10.35 3.34 10.98
N HIS A 48 -9.32 4.03 11.47
CA HIS A 48 -9.47 5.09 12.46
C HIS A 48 -10.22 6.31 11.89
N SER A 49 -11.00 7.01 12.70
CA SER A 49 -11.78 8.18 12.25
C SER A 49 -10.91 9.38 11.84
N ASP A 50 -9.77 9.54 12.50
CA ASP A 50 -8.75 10.56 12.20
C ASP A 50 -7.92 10.18 10.96
N GLU A 51 -7.99 11.05 9.94
CA GLU A 51 -7.26 10.91 8.67
C GLU A 51 -5.75 10.81 8.85
N SER A 52 -5.17 11.63 9.73
CA SER A 52 -3.72 11.67 9.94
C SER A 52 -3.18 10.34 10.49
N LEU A 53 -3.97 9.69 11.35
CA LEU A 53 -3.62 8.39 11.92
C LEU A 53 -3.74 7.27 10.88
N ARG A 54 -4.78 7.30 10.02
CA ARG A 54 -4.89 6.36 8.89
C ARG A 54 -3.71 6.49 7.94
N CYS A 55 -3.38 7.72 7.54
CA CYS A 55 -2.28 8.00 6.62
C CYS A 55 -0.94 7.53 7.20
N MET A 56 -0.66 7.87 8.45
CA MET A 56 0.56 7.46 9.15
C MET A 56 0.68 5.93 9.29
N ALA A 57 -0.42 5.26 9.60
CA ALA A 57 -0.43 3.80 9.67
C ALA A 57 -0.18 3.15 8.30
N LEU A 58 -0.85 3.63 7.25
CA LEU A 58 -0.67 3.11 5.89
C LEU A 58 0.75 3.34 5.38
N SER A 59 1.30 4.54 5.56
CA SER A 59 2.68 4.83 5.15
C SER A 59 3.72 3.99 5.89
N THR A 60 3.43 3.63 7.14
CA THR A 60 4.29 2.74 7.92
C THR A 60 4.21 1.31 7.39
N LEU A 61 3.01 0.81 7.11
CA LEU A 61 2.81 -0.52 6.53
C LEU A 61 3.45 -0.66 5.14
N ASN A 62 3.41 0.41 4.31
CA ASN A 62 4.04 0.41 2.99
C ASN A 62 5.53 0.08 3.04
N ARG A 63 6.23 0.51 4.09
CA ARG A 63 7.67 0.21 4.30
C ARG A 63 7.93 -1.28 4.52
N PHE A 64 6.97 -2.00 5.08
CA PHE A 64 7.09 -3.44 5.28
C PHE A 64 6.81 -4.25 4.02
N LEU A 65 6.22 -3.69 2.97
CA LEU A 65 5.82 -4.48 1.80
C LEU A 65 7.02 -5.06 1.02
N ILE A 66 8.15 -4.37 1.01
CA ILE A 66 9.36 -4.80 0.28
C ILE A 66 9.93 -6.08 0.92
N ASN A 67 10.21 -6.04 2.22
CA ASN A 67 10.81 -7.16 2.95
C ASN A 67 9.78 -8.16 3.48
N MET A 68 8.51 -7.76 3.56
CA MET A 68 7.35 -8.55 3.97
C MET A 68 7.62 -9.45 5.19
N PRO A 69 7.78 -8.87 6.39
CA PRO A 69 8.04 -9.65 7.59
C PRO A 69 6.91 -10.66 7.82
N LYS A 70 7.25 -11.80 8.43
CA LYS A 70 6.29 -12.89 8.72
C LYS A 70 5.02 -12.39 9.40
N ALA A 71 5.15 -11.44 10.32
CA ALA A 71 4.02 -10.79 10.99
C ALA A 71 3.00 -10.18 10.01
N LEU A 72 3.47 -9.43 9.01
CA LEU A 72 2.60 -8.85 7.97
C LEU A 72 2.06 -9.92 7.05
N PHE A 73 2.88 -10.89 6.65
CA PHE A 73 2.46 -11.99 5.80
C PHE A 73 1.30 -12.80 6.42
N MET A 74 1.37 -13.10 7.72
CA MET A 74 0.29 -13.80 8.44
C MET A 74 -1.00 -12.97 8.56
N ARG A 75 -0.93 -11.65 8.38
CA ARG A 75 -2.03 -10.70 8.47
C ARG A 75 -2.43 -10.12 7.10
N LEU A 76 -1.95 -10.72 6.02
CA LEU A 76 -2.06 -10.16 4.68
C LEU A 76 -3.52 -9.93 4.24
N ASP A 77 -4.41 -10.88 4.52
CA ASP A 77 -5.84 -10.73 4.19
C ASP A 77 -6.49 -9.55 4.91
N ALA A 78 -6.14 -9.35 6.19
CA ALA A 78 -6.62 -8.22 6.97
C ALA A 78 -6.07 -6.90 6.44
N TYR A 79 -4.79 -6.87 6.05
CA TYR A 79 -4.16 -5.72 5.42
C TYR A 79 -4.83 -5.36 4.09
N LEU A 80 -4.99 -6.33 3.17
CA LEU A 80 -5.62 -6.09 1.87
C LEU A 80 -7.08 -5.65 2.01
N GLY A 81 -7.83 -6.28 2.92
CA GLY A 81 -9.21 -5.87 3.21
C GLY A 81 -9.28 -4.42 3.68
N ALA A 82 -8.39 -4.02 4.60
CA ALA A 82 -8.31 -2.64 5.06
C ALA A 82 -7.86 -1.67 3.95
N LEU A 83 -6.86 -2.04 3.15
CA LEU A 83 -6.38 -1.25 2.00
C LEU A 83 -7.48 -1.00 0.98
N PHE A 84 -8.23 -2.03 0.60
CA PHE A 84 -9.32 -1.88 -0.37
C PHE A 84 -10.51 -1.10 0.20
N ASN A 85 -10.77 -1.19 1.51
CA ASN A 85 -11.76 -0.31 2.15
C ASN A 85 -11.34 1.17 2.08
N LEU A 86 -10.04 1.46 2.14
CA LEU A 86 -9.50 2.82 2.05
C LEU A 86 -9.57 3.43 0.65
N THR A 87 -9.84 2.66 -0.41
CA THR A 87 -9.99 3.20 -1.77
C THR A 87 -11.11 4.26 -1.88
N ARG A 88 -12.02 4.30 -0.91
CA ARG A 88 -13.12 5.28 -0.80
C ARG A 88 -12.77 6.52 0.03
N ASP A 89 -11.54 6.62 0.53
CA ASP A 89 -11.10 7.74 1.37
C ASP A 89 -11.01 9.03 0.54
N ARG A 90 -11.42 10.14 1.15
CA ARG A 90 -11.46 11.46 0.52
C ARG A 90 -10.11 12.18 0.60
N SER A 91 -9.23 11.75 1.50
CA SER A 91 -7.89 12.30 1.64
C SER A 91 -7.03 11.95 0.42
N SER A 92 -6.41 12.96 -0.20
CA SER A 92 -5.45 12.72 -1.29
C SER A 92 -4.19 12.03 -0.77
N ASP A 93 -3.74 12.35 0.45
CA ASP A 93 -2.60 11.67 1.07
C ASP A 93 -2.83 10.16 1.22
N ILE A 94 -4.03 9.75 1.66
CA ILE A 94 -4.38 8.34 1.76
C ILE A 94 -4.46 7.70 0.37
N ARG A 95 -5.11 8.34 -0.62
CA ARG A 95 -5.16 7.80 -1.99
C ARG A 95 -3.77 7.62 -2.59
N ARG A 96 -2.87 8.58 -2.39
CA ARG A 96 -1.47 8.49 -2.79
C ARG A 96 -0.77 7.31 -2.11
N GLN A 97 -0.97 7.14 -0.81
CA GLN A 97 -0.40 6.01 -0.08
C GLN A 97 -0.94 4.65 -0.56
N ILE A 98 -2.21 4.55 -0.95
CA ILE A 98 -2.76 3.33 -1.55
C ILE A 98 -2.12 3.06 -2.92
N CYS A 99 -1.94 4.10 -3.75
CA CYS A 99 -1.25 3.96 -5.04
C CYS A 99 0.17 3.40 -4.82
N GLN A 100 0.91 3.97 -3.86
CA GLN A 100 2.23 3.50 -3.48
C GLN A 100 2.21 2.03 -3.01
N SER A 101 1.26 1.63 -2.15
CA SER A 101 1.12 0.23 -1.71
C SER A 101 0.98 -0.72 -2.88
N LEU A 102 0.11 -0.37 -3.83
CA LEU A 102 -0.21 -1.19 -4.99
C LEU A 102 0.93 -1.22 -6.01
N CYS A 103 1.68 -0.14 -6.17
CA CYS A 103 2.93 -0.13 -6.95
C CYS A 103 3.95 -1.10 -6.37
N ILE A 104 4.20 -1.03 -5.05
CA ILE A 104 5.15 -1.94 -4.39
C ILE A 104 4.68 -3.40 -4.52
N LEU A 105 3.40 -3.68 -4.26
CA LEU A 105 2.85 -5.03 -4.40
C LEU A 105 2.95 -5.55 -5.83
N LEU A 106 2.69 -4.71 -6.83
CA LEU A 106 2.85 -5.08 -8.22
C LEU A 106 4.30 -5.43 -8.55
N GLU A 107 5.25 -4.64 -8.08
CA GLU A 107 6.68 -4.80 -8.39
C GLU A 107 7.28 -6.03 -7.71
N VAL A 108 7.03 -6.22 -6.41
CA VAL A 108 7.74 -7.24 -5.62
C VAL A 108 6.91 -8.47 -5.27
N ARG A 109 5.58 -8.41 -5.41
CA ARG A 109 4.65 -9.43 -4.89
C ARG A 109 3.36 -9.56 -5.71
N TYR A 110 3.43 -9.53 -7.05
CA TYR A 110 2.25 -9.57 -7.93
C TYR A 110 1.23 -10.68 -7.57
N GLY A 111 1.72 -11.87 -7.22
CA GLY A 111 0.87 -13.01 -6.83
C GLY A 111 -0.13 -12.72 -5.70
N ILE A 112 0.13 -11.72 -4.85
CA ILE A 112 -0.78 -11.29 -3.77
C ILE A 112 -2.00 -10.54 -4.32
N ILE A 113 -1.80 -9.67 -5.31
CA ILE A 113 -2.86 -8.80 -5.85
C ILE A 113 -3.48 -9.34 -7.13
N LYS A 114 -2.88 -10.38 -7.74
CA LYS A 114 -3.27 -10.99 -9.01
C LYS A 114 -4.79 -11.21 -9.14
N ASP A 115 -5.40 -11.83 -8.14
CA ASP A 115 -6.83 -12.17 -8.18
C ASP A 115 -7.75 -10.95 -8.04
N SER A 116 -7.21 -9.83 -7.53
CA SER A 116 -7.92 -8.55 -7.36
C SER A 116 -7.51 -7.51 -8.42
N MET A 117 -6.71 -7.89 -9.42
CA MET A 117 -6.10 -6.92 -10.33
C MET A 117 -7.11 -6.08 -11.12
N LYS A 118 -8.30 -6.62 -11.41
CA LYS A 118 -9.35 -5.82 -12.05
C LYS A 118 -9.74 -4.61 -11.18
N GLN A 119 -9.94 -4.82 -9.89
CA GLN A 119 -10.25 -3.75 -8.94
C GLN A 119 -9.08 -2.76 -8.79
N VAL A 120 -7.85 -3.28 -8.79
CA VAL A 120 -6.63 -2.45 -8.76
C VAL A 120 -6.55 -1.54 -9.98
N ILE A 121 -6.76 -2.08 -11.19
CA ILE A 121 -6.75 -1.32 -12.45
C ILE A 121 -7.84 -0.25 -12.45
N GLU A 122 -9.07 -0.59 -12.05
CA GLU A 122 -10.18 0.38 -11.95
C GLU A 122 -9.84 1.54 -11.00
N PHE A 123 -9.24 1.23 -9.84
CA PHE A 123 -8.79 2.24 -8.89
C PHE A 123 -7.66 3.11 -9.45
N MET A 124 -6.65 2.50 -10.07
CA MET A 124 -5.50 3.22 -10.65
C MET A 124 -5.92 4.15 -11.79
N ILE A 125 -6.87 3.74 -12.63
CA ILE A 125 -7.43 4.60 -13.69
C ILE A 125 -8.07 5.86 -13.09
N CYS A 126 -8.84 5.70 -12.03
CA CYS A 126 -9.44 6.84 -11.33
C CYS A 126 -8.37 7.77 -10.76
N CYS A 127 -7.34 7.20 -10.14
CA CYS A 127 -6.24 7.96 -9.52
C CYS A 127 -5.33 8.66 -10.55
N SER A 128 -5.13 8.08 -11.73
CA SER A 128 -4.35 8.72 -12.80
C SER A 128 -4.97 10.03 -13.33
N SER A 129 -6.26 10.26 -13.08
CA SER A 129 -6.95 11.52 -13.37
C SER A 129 -7.30 12.31 -12.09
N ASP A 130 -6.68 12.00 -10.96
CA ASP A 130 -6.96 12.68 -9.69
C ASP A 130 -6.60 14.17 -9.78
N PRO A 131 -7.42 15.08 -9.23
CA PRO A 131 -7.11 16.51 -9.20
C PRO A 131 -5.85 16.83 -8.38
N ASP A 132 -5.47 15.98 -7.43
CA ASP A 132 -4.21 16.10 -6.71
C ASP A 132 -3.08 15.49 -7.55
N SER A 133 -2.13 16.33 -7.95
CA SER A 133 -1.00 15.90 -8.80
C SER A 133 -0.14 14.82 -8.13
N SER A 134 -0.05 14.80 -6.80
CA SER A 134 0.75 13.79 -6.10
C SER A 134 0.13 12.39 -6.20
N VAL A 135 -1.21 12.31 -6.23
CA VAL A 135 -1.94 11.05 -6.43
C VAL A 135 -1.81 10.58 -7.87
N SER A 136 -2.02 11.48 -8.84
CA SER A 136 -1.93 11.11 -10.26
C SER A 136 -0.52 10.73 -10.68
N ILE A 137 0.52 11.38 -10.17
CA ILE A 137 1.92 10.97 -10.41
C ILE A 137 2.16 9.55 -9.89
N GLU A 138 1.79 9.27 -8.64
CA GLU A 138 1.99 7.94 -8.04
C GLU A 138 1.20 6.84 -8.78
N ALA A 139 -0.05 7.14 -9.16
CA ALA A 139 -0.87 6.23 -9.95
C ALA A 139 -0.32 6.02 -11.37
N ASN A 140 0.33 7.03 -11.96
CA ASN A 140 0.95 6.88 -13.27
C ASN A 140 2.21 6.00 -13.23
N GLU A 141 2.92 5.98 -12.11
CA GLU A 141 4.03 5.06 -11.90
C GLU A 141 3.59 3.59 -11.93
N PHE A 142 2.38 3.29 -11.47
CA PHE A 142 1.81 1.94 -11.58
C PHE A 142 1.83 1.42 -13.02
N TRP A 143 1.51 2.26 -14.01
CA TRP A 143 1.50 1.85 -15.42
C TRP A 143 2.90 1.62 -15.97
N ASN A 144 3.88 2.41 -15.53
CA ASN A 144 5.29 2.19 -15.88
C ASN A 144 5.76 0.82 -15.37
N ILE A 145 5.45 0.50 -14.11
CA ILE A 145 5.78 -0.78 -13.49
C ILE A 145 5.04 -1.92 -14.20
N TYR A 146 3.73 -1.79 -14.42
CA TYR A 146 2.91 -2.85 -15.02
C TYR A 146 3.36 -3.19 -16.43
N CYS A 147 3.66 -2.19 -17.27
CA CYS A 147 4.10 -2.42 -18.64
C CYS A 147 5.54 -2.93 -18.74
N SER A 148 6.35 -2.73 -17.71
CA SER A 148 7.74 -3.18 -17.65
C SER A 148 7.91 -4.56 -16.99
N SER A 149 6.84 -5.10 -16.41
CA SER A 149 6.83 -6.41 -15.76
C SER A 149 6.74 -7.55 -16.79
N ASP A 150 7.51 -8.61 -16.58
CA ASP A 150 7.41 -9.87 -17.36
C ASP A 150 6.07 -10.59 -17.13
N GLU A 151 5.35 -10.27 -16.05
CA GLU A 151 4.05 -10.84 -15.69
C GLU A 151 2.86 -10.02 -16.25
N TYR A 152 3.13 -9.13 -17.20
CA TYR A 152 2.14 -8.28 -17.88
C TYR A 152 1.04 -9.09 -18.59
N ASP A 153 -0.20 -8.90 -18.15
CA ASP A 153 -1.38 -9.44 -18.82
C ASP A 153 -2.07 -8.36 -19.68
N PHE A 154 -1.80 -8.38 -20.98
CA PHE A 154 -2.45 -7.49 -21.96
C PHE A 154 -3.96 -7.71 -22.01
N ALA A 155 -4.42 -8.95 -21.87
CA ALA A 155 -5.85 -9.27 -21.96
C ALA A 155 -6.62 -8.65 -20.80
N LEU A 156 -5.98 -8.50 -19.63
CA LEU A 156 -6.55 -7.82 -18.48
C LEU A 156 -6.69 -6.31 -18.69
N LEU A 157 -5.73 -5.66 -19.37
CA LEU A 157 -5.79 -4.23 -19.67
C LEU A 157 -6.67 -3.90 -20.88
N PHE A 158 -6.82 -4.82 -21.83
CA PHE A 158 -7.51 -4.58 -23.09
C PHE A 158 -8.89 -3.90 -22.94
N PRO A 159 -9.76 -4.30 -21.98
CA PRO A 159 -11.06 -3.64 -21.76
C PRO A 159 -10.98 -2.18 -21.32
N PHE A 160 -9.83 -1.74 -20.80
CA PHE A 160 -9.60 -0.42 -20.23
C PHE A 160 -8.76 0.50 -21.13
N MET A 161 -8.24 -0.01 -22.26
CA MET A 161 -7.30 0.73 -23.12
C MET A 161 -7.83 2.07 -23.64
N ASN A 162 -9.13 2.15 -23.91
CA ASN A 162 -9.80 3.39 -24.33
C ASN A 162 -9.81 4.48 -23.24
N VAL A 163 -9.67 4.10 -21.97
CA VAL A 163 -9.61 5.02 -20.83
C VAL A 163 -8.16 5.29 -20.43
N ILE A 164 -7.30 4.27 -20.45
CA ILE A 164 -5.90 4.39 -20.04
C ILE A 164 -5.11 5.27 -21.02
N LEU A 165 -5.23 5.04 -22.34
CA LEU A 165 -4.44 5.78 -23.33
C LEU A 165 -4.62 7.30 -23.25
N PRO A 166 -5.85 7.86 -23.23
CA PRO A 166 -6.02 9.31 -23.11
C PRO A 166 -5.56 9.86 -21.75
N THR A 167 -5.55 9.03 -20.71
CA THR A 167 -5.12 9.44 -19.37
C THR A 167 -3.60 9.55 -19.30
N LEU A 168 -2.89 8.56 -19.84
CA LEU A 168 -1.43 8.57 -19.94
C LEU A 168 -0.87 9.64 -20.88
N MET A 169 -1.63 10.01 -21.92
CA MET A 169 -1.19 11.04 -22.88
C MET A 169 -1.37 12.49 -22.37
N LYS A 170 -2.02 12.70 -21.22
CA LYS A 170 -2.26 14.04 -20.65
C LYS A 170 -1.31 14.41 -19.51
N GLY A 171 -0.62 13.42 -18.93
CA GLY A 171 0.47 13.61 -17.96
C GLY A 171 1.78 13.90 -18.68
#